data_AF-A0A4V5N902-F1
#
_entry.id   AF-A0A4V5N902-F1
#
_cell.length_a   1.000
_cell.length_b   1.000
_cell.length_c   1.000
_cell.angle_alpha   90.00
_cell.angle_beta   90.00
_cell.angle_gamma   90.00
#
_symmetry.space_group_name_H-M   'P 1'
#
loop_
_entity.id
_entity.type
_entity.pdbx_description
1 polymer ?
#
loop_
_entity_poly.entity_id
_entity_poly.type
_entity_poly.pdbx_seq_one_letter_code
_entity_poly.pdbx_strand_id
1 'polypeptide(L)'
;MAAIATAINVLGVLFLSHAAYEHSLLTSASTSLPPTHSLLPASLDPKITLPLDITLETLFSVLLLCAGMVLSSADLKPIQWRVWAGTLEASQEAREVKEVGVGGGNPYQALEERAGFWDVRGVGKATRGWMDGGGDKKGKGRA
;
A
#
# COMPACT_ATOMS: atom_id res chain seq x y z
N MET A 1 1.77 4.43 -13.79
CA MET A 1 0.57 3.60 -13.58
C MET A 1 -0.15 3.96 -12.29
N ALA A 2 0.53 4.03 -11.13
CA ALA A 2 -0.09 4.37 -9.85
C ALA A 2 -0.92 5.66 -9.87
N ALA A 3 -0.40 6.77 -10.43
CA ALA A 3 -1.13 8.04 -10.49
C ALA A 3 -2.44 8.00 -11.30
N ILE A 4 -2.52 7.13 -12.31
CA ILE A 4 -3.72 6.96 -13.13
C ILE A 4 -4.73 6.09 -12.37
N ALA A 5 -4.27 5.01 -11.74
CA ALA A 5 -5.11 4.16 -10.90
C ALA A 5 -5.70 4.93 -9.72
N THR A 6 -4.91 5.79 -9.07
CA THR A 6 -5.39 6.66 -7.99
C THR A 6 -6.39 7.69 -8.50
N ALA A 7 -6.15 8.32 -9.65
CA ALA A 7 -7.10 9.25 -10.25
C ALA A 7 -8.44 8.57 -10.58
N ILE A 8 -8.41 7.35 -11.15
CA ILE A 8 -9.60 6.55 -11.43
C ILE A 8 -10.36 6.22 -10.13
N ASN A 9 -9.66 5.83 -9.07
CA ASN A 9 -10.29 5.56 -7.77
C ASN A 9 -10.91 6.81 -7.16
N VAL A 10 -10.24 7.96 -7.22
CA VAL A 10 -10.77 9.24 -6.72
C VAL A 10 -12.02 9.64 -7.49
N LEU A 11 -12.02 9.52 -8.81
CA LEU A 11 -13.21 9.78 -9.64
C LEU A 11 -14.36 8.81 -9.32
N GLY A 12 -14.06 7.52 -9.16
CA GLY A 12 -15.06 6.51 -8.79
C GLY A 12 -15.69 6.79 -7.42
N VAL A 13 -14.90 7.18 -6.42
CA VAL A 13 -15.40 7.56 -5.09
C VAL A 13 -16.24 8.84 -5.15
N LEU A 14 -15.81 9.83 -5.93
CA LEU A 14 -16.54 11.08 -6.10
C LEU A 14 -17.92 10.82 -6.70
N PHE A 15 -18.00 10.09 -7.82
CA PHE A 15 -19.29 9.75 -8.44
C PHE A 15 -20.16 8.89 -7.53
N LEU A 16 -19.57 7.93 -6.80
CA LEU A 16 -20.33 7.11 -5.85
C LEU A 16 -20.92 7.97 -4.72
N SER A 17 -20.14 8.91 -4.18
CA SER A 17 -20.62 9.83 -3.14
C SER A 17 -21.72 10.77 -3.64
N HIS A 18 -21.61 11.20 -4.91
CA HIS A 18 -22.60 12.04 -5.55
C HIS A 18 -23.94 11.30 -5.69
N ALA A 19 -23.92 10.09 -6.28
CA ALA A 19 -25.12 9.28 -6.44
C ALA A 19 -25.77 8.90 -5.10
N ALA A 20 -24.95 8.63 -4.06
CA ALA A 20 -25.46 8.38 -2.71
C ALA A 20 -26.12 9.62 -2.09
N TYR A 21 -25.56 10.80 -2.34
CA TYR A 21 -26.14 12.07 -1.89
C TYR A 21 -27.48 12.34 -2.59
N GLU A 22 -27.56 12.16 -3.91
CA GLU A 22 -28.81 12.34 -4.65
C GLU A 22 -29.90 11.37 -4.19
N HIS A 23 -29.55 10.09 -3.99
CA HIS A 23 -30.47 9.10 -3.45
C HIS A 23 -30.98 9.48 -2.05
N SER A 24 -30.11 10.03 -1.20
CA SER A 24 -30.47 10.52 0.13
C SER A 24 -31.46 11.69 0.06
N LEU A 25 -31.26 12.63 -0.88
CA LEU A 25 -32.18 13.75 -1.10
C LEU A 25 -33.56 13.27 -1.57
N LEU A 26 -33.63 12.34 -2.52
CA LEU A 26 -34.90 11.77 -3.00
C LEU A 26 -35.66 11.05 -1.89
N THR A 27 -34.95 10.27 -1.08
CA THR A 27 -35.54 9.57 0.07
C THR A 27 -36.07 10.55 1.12
N SER A 28 -35.31 11.60 1.41
CA SER A 28 -35.69 12.65 2.37
C SER A 28 -36.91 13.44 1.91
N ALA A 29 -36.97 13.81 0.63
CA ALA A 29 -38.12 14.49 0.03
C ALA A 29 -39.37 13.60 0.00
N SER A 30 -39.22 12.30 -0.28
CA SER A 30 -40.34 11.34 -0.30
C SER A 30 -40.92 11.07 1.09
N THR A 31 -40.10 11.18 2.14
CA THR A 31 -40.53 11.01 3.54
C THR A 31 -41.30 12.22 4.08
N SER A 32 -41.26 13.36 3.39
CA SER A 32 -42.02 14.57 3.74
C SER A 32 -43.53 14.47 3.43
N LEU A 33 -43.99 13.44 2.71
CA LEU A 33 -45.42 13.17 2.51
C LEU A 33 -45.95 12.27 3.63
N PRO A 34 -47.14 12.55 4.21
CA PRO A 34 -47.66 11.79 5.34
C PRO A 34 -47.81 10.30 4.99
N PRO A 35 -47.37 9.38 5.87
CA PRO A 35 -47.30 7.96 5.55
C PRO A 35 -48.71 7.36 5.50
N THR A 36 -49.19 7.04 4.30
CA THR A 36 -50.33 6.13 4.15
C THR A 36 -49.85 4.69 4.42
N HIS A 37 -50.02 4.26 5.67
CA HIS A 37 -50.18 2.85 6.09
C HIS A 37 -49.12 1.82 5.64
N SER A 38 -47.82 2.10 5.82
CA SER A 38 -46.79 1.05 5.73
C SER A 38 -45.97 0.98 7.01
N LEU A 39 -45.91 -0.21 7.61
CA LEU A 39 -45.09 -0.53 8.80
C LEU A 39 -43.61 -0.74 8.45
N LEU A 40 -43.25 -0.70 7.17
CA LEU A 40 -41.87 -0.78 6.71
C LEU A 40 -41.36 0.63 6.41
N PRO A 41 -40.09 0.95 6.78
CA PRO A 41 -39.43 2.16 6.30
C PRO A 41 -39.54 2.20 4.77
N ALA A 42 -39.82 3.37 4.19
CA ALA A 42 -39.95 3.52 2.73
C ALA A 42 -38.72 3.02 1.96
N SER A 43 -37.54 2.97 2.60
CA SER A 43 -36.30 2.40 2.04
C SER A 43 -36.31 0.87 1.88
N LEU A 44 -37.26 0.16 2.48
CA LEU A 44 -37.41 -1.30 2.47
C LEU A 44 -38.66 -1.76 1.70
N ASP A 45 -39.42 -0.83 1.11
CA ASP A 45 -40.54 -1.19 0.25
C ASP A 45 -39.99 -1.59 -1.14
N PRO A 46 -40.15 -2.84 -1.58
CA PRO A 46 -39.64 -3.33 -2.88
C PRO A 46 -40.28 -2.63 -4.09
N LYS A 47 -41.22 -1.70 -3.88
CA LYS A 47 -41.84 -0.86 -4.90
C LYS A 47 -41.16 0.49 -5.10
N ILE A 48 -40.12 0.85 -4.33
CA ILE A 48 -39.25 1.97 -4.67
C ILE A 48 -38.48 1.60 -5.95
N THR A 49 -38.99 2.02 -7.10
CA THR A 49 -38.23 2.02 -8.34
C THR A 49 -37.22 3.14 -8.28
N LEU A 50 -35.94 2.77 -8.12
CA LEU A 50 -34.84 3.72 -8.19
C LEU A 50 -34.82 4.40 -9.58
N PRO A 51 -34.61 5.72 -9.67
CA PRO A 51 -34.42 6.38 -10.95
C PRO A 51 -33.26 5.76 -11.71
N LEU A 52 -33.45 5.56 -13.02
CA LEU A 52 -32.47 4.91 -13.88
C LEU A 52 -31.12 5.64 -13.88
N ASP A 53 -31.13 6.97 -13.78
CA ASP A 53 -29.92 7.80 -13.75
C ASP A 53 -28.98 7.41 -12.59
N ILE A 54 -29.52 7.39 -11.37
CA ILE A 54 -28.79 6.97 -10.14
C ILE A 54 -28.29 5.53 -10.27
N THR A 55 -29.05 4.62 -10.88
CA THR A 55 -28.58 3.24 -11.08
C THR A 55 -27.40 3.15 -12.04
N LEU A 56 -27.39 3.95 -13.12
CA LEU A 56 -26.29 3.95 -14.07
C LEU A 56 -25.04 4.60 -13.49
N GLU A 57 -25.19 5.71 -12.77
CA GLU A 57 -24.08 6.39 -12.10
C GLU A 57 -23.43 5.50 -11.04
N THR A 58 -24.23 4.82 -10.21
CA THR A 58 -23.70 3.89 -9.19
C THR A 58 -22.99 2.70 -9.83
N LEU A 59 -23.56 2.07 -10.86
CA LEU A 59 -22.90 0.98 -11.60
C LEU A 59 -21.59 1.43 -12.22
N PHE A 60 -21.59 2.60 -12.87
CA PHE A 60 -20.39 3.16 -13.49
C PHE A 60 -19.30 3.48 -12.44
N SER A 61 -19.70 4.05 -11.31
CA SER A 61 -18.80 4.37 -10.19
C SER A 61 -18.15 3.11 -9.62
N VAL A 62 -18.93 2.05 -9.40
CA VAL A 62 -18.43 0.76 -8.92
C VAL A 62 -17.45 0.15 -9.92
N LEU A 63 -17.75 0.18 -11.22
CA LEU A 63 -16.85 -0.31 -12.26
C LEU A 63 -15.52 0.43 -12.27
N LEU A 64 -15.53 1.77 -12.15
CA LEU A 64 -14.32 2.56 -12.05
C LEU A 64 -13.51 2.19 -10.81
N LEU A 65 -14.17 2.03 -9.66
CA LEU A 65 -13.51 1.72 -8.40
C LEU A 65 -12.91 0.31 -8.41
N CYS A 66 -13.61 -0.67 -8.99
CA CYS A 66 -13.06 -2.01 -9.23
C CYS A 66 -11.83 -1.97 -10.15
N ALA A 67 -11.94 -1.27 -11.29
CA ALA A 67 -10.83 -1.16 -12.24
C ALA A 67 -9.62 -0.43 -11.63
N GLY A 68 -9.85 0.68 -10.92
CA GLY A 68 -8.82 1.45 -10.25
C GLY A 68 -8.16 0.69 -9.10
N MET A 69 -8.91 -0.11 -8.32
CA MET A 69 -8.33 -0.97 -7.29
C MET A 69 -7.42 -2.05 -7.87
N VAL A 70 -7.85 -2.71 -8.95
CA VAL A 70 -7.04 -3.73 -9.63
C VAL A 70 -5.76 -3.11 -10.20
N LEU A 71 -5.87 -1.95 -10.86
CA LEU A 71 -4.70 -1.24 -11.42
C LEU A 71 -3.77 -0.64 -10.36
N SER A 72 -4.27 -0.40 -9.14
CA SER A 72 -3.48 0.09 -8.01
C SER A 72 -2.78 -1.03 -7.24
N SER A 73 -3.09 -2.30 -7.54
CA SER A 73 -2.49 -3.44 -6.86
C SER A 73 -1.01 -3.58 -7.23
N ALA A 74 -0.21 -4.06 -6.29
CA ALA A 74 1.20 -4.33 -6.54
C ALA A 74 1.37 -5.43 -7.60
N ASP A 75 2.41 -5.31 -8.41
CA ASP A 75 2.72 -6.31 -9.43
C ASP A 75 2.95 -7.69 -8.80
N LEU A 76 2.59 -8.74 -9.54
CA LEU A 76 2.77 -10.11 -9.07
C LEU A 76 4.25 -10.42 -8.90
N LYS A 77 4.59 -11.02 -7.75
CA LYS A 77 5.93 -11.55 -7.51
C LYS A 77 6.18 -12.75 -8.45
N PRO A 78 7.37 -12.86 -9.06
CA PRO A 78 7.69 -13.99 -9.90
C PRO A 78 7.70 -15.30 -9.09
N ILE A 79 7.21 -16.38 -9.70
CA ILE A 79 7.05 -17.71 -9.08
C ILE A 79 8.42 -18.31 -8.70
N GLN A 80 9.46 -18.00 -9.47
CA GLN A 80 10.80 -18.52 -9.24
C GLN A 80 11.56 -17.65 -8.24
N TRP A 81 11.82 -18.20 -7.07
CA TRP A 81 12.51 -17.52 -5.98
C TRP A 81 13.88 -16.95 -6.38
N ARG A 82 14.64 -17.68 -7.21
CA ARG A 82 15.96 -17.22 -7.69
C ARG A 82 15.87 -15.96 -8.54
N VAL A 83 14.82 -15.84 -9.37
CA VAL A 83 14.59 -14.67 -10.21
C VAL A 83 14.12 -13.52 -9.34
N TRP A 84 13.18 -13.77 -8.42
CA TRP A 84 12.71 -12.78 -7.46
C TRP A 84 13.85 -12.18 -6.63
N ALA A 85 14.67 -13.02 -6.00
CA ALA A 85 15.81 -12.60 -5.19
C ALA A 85 16.84 -11.81 -6.02
N GLY A 86 17.16 -12.27 -7.24
CA GLY A 86 18.05 -11.54 -8.14
C GLY A 86 17.52 -10.17 -8.57
N THR A 87 16.22 -10.04 -8.83
CA THR A 87 15.59 -8.74 -9.12
C THR A 87 15.60 -7.81 -7.90
N LEU A 88 15.45 -8.37 -6.69
CA LEU A 88 15.49 -7.63 -5.44
C LEU A 88 16.88 -7.07 -5.12
N GLU A 89 17.93 -7.86 -5.38
CA GLU A 89 19.32 -7.44 -5.19
C GLU A 89 19.75 -6.37 -6.20
N ALA A 90 19.22 -6.45 -7.43
CA ALA A 90 19.51 -5.54 -8.53
C ALA A 90 18.72 -4.23 -8.46
N SER A 91 17.53 -4.22 -7.85
CA SER A 91 16.68 -3.03 -7.76
C SER A 91 17.09 -2.12 -6.61
N GLN A 92 17.46 -0.88 -6.94
CA GLN A 92 17.82 0.13 -5.95
C GLN A 92 16.62 0.53 -5.08
N GLU A 93 15.42 0.51 -5.65
CA GLU A 93 14.16 0.81 -4.97
C GLU A 93 13.83 -0.25 -3.89
N ALA A 94 14.14 -1.52 -4.13
CA ALA A 94 13.91 -2.59 -3.15
C ALA A 94 14.92 -2.55 -1.98
N ARG A 95 16.03 -1.81 -2.11
CA ARG A 95 16.95 -1.53 -0.98
C ARG A 95 16.38 -0.52 0.00
N GLU A 96 15.47 0.35 -0.43
CA GLU A 96 14.85 1.37 0.41
C GLU A 96 13.63 0.86 1.18
N VAL A 97 12.97 -0.19 0.67
CA VAL A 97 11.82 -0.81 1.33
C VAL A 97 12.27 -1.44 2.64
N LYS A 98 11.90 -0.86 3.79
CA LYS A 98 12.28 -1.35 5.12
C LYS A 98 11.24 -2.27 5.76
N GLU A 99 10.35 -2.86 4.96
CA GLU A 99 9.38 -3.83 5.47
C GLU A 99 10.06 -5.12 5.94
N VAL A 100 9.49 -5.70 6.99
CA VAL A 100 10.05 -6.84 7.73
C VAL A 100 10.21 -8.04 6.78
N GLY A 101 11.46 -8.46 6.56
CA GLY A 101 11.82 -9.63 5.74
C GLY A 101 12.05 -9.35 4.24
N VAL A 102 11.92 -8.10 3.78
CA VAL A 102 12.13 -7.72 2.37
C VAL A 102 13.12 -6.55 2.21
N GLY A 103 13.57 -5.94 3.31
CA GLY A 103 14.42 -4.76 3.24
C GLY A 103 15.92 -5.00 3.20
N GLY A 104 16.59 -4.20 2.36
CA GLY A 104 18.05 -4.18 2.21
C GLY A 104 18.57 -4.70 0.88
N GLY A 105 17.70 -5.11 -0.04
CA GLY A 105 18.08 -5.69 -1.34
C GLY A 105 18.46 -7.17 -1.28
N ASN A 106 18.94 -7.69 -0.14
CA ASN A 106 19.14 -9.12 0.07
C ASN A 106 18.10 -9.70 1.06
N PRO A 107 17.17 -10.55 0.61
CA PRO A 107 16.17 -11.17 1.49
C PRO A 107 16.78 -12.12 2.53
N TYR A 108 18.03 -12.56 2.33
CA TYR A 108 18.78 -13.43 3.23
C TYR A 108 19.74 -12.69 4.14
N GLN A 109 19.74 -11.35 4.15
CA GLN A 109 20.71 -10.57 4.93
C GLN A 109 20.75 -11.00 6.41
N ALA A 110 19.60 -11.25 7.03
CA ALA A 110 19.54 -11.73 8.42
C ALA A 110 20.16 -13.13 8.63
N LEU A 111 20.09 -14.00 7.61
CA LEU A 111 20.67 -15.33 7.63
C LEU A 111 22.17 -15.31 7.28
N GLU A 112 22.62 -14.37 6.45
CA GLU A 112 24.02 -14.16 6.09
C GLU A 112 24.81 -13.47 7.20
N GLU A 113 24.24 -12.42 7.82
CA GLU A 113 24.87 -11.69 8.92
C GLU A 113 25.04 -12.57 10.16
N ARG A 114 24.24 -13.66 10.27
CA ARG A 114 24.29 -14.64 11.36
C ARG A 114 24.51 -13.95 12.72
N ALA A 115 23.68 -12.97 13.04
CA ALA A 115 23.87 -12.13 14.23
C ALA A 115 24.03 -12.93 15.54
N GLY A 116 23.44 -14.13 15.61
CA GLY A 116 23.60 -15.06 16.75
C GLY A 116 24.97 -15.77 16.85
N PHE A 117 25.79 -15.76 15.80
CA PHE A 117 27.14 -16.33 15.75
C PHE A 117 28.24 -15.25 15.71
N TRP A 118 27.89 -14.01 15.99
CA TRP A 118 28.83 -12.90 15.94
C TRP A 118 29.90 -13.02 17.04
N ASP A 119 31.18 -13.12 16.68
CA ASP A 119 32.29 -13.14 17.65
C ASP A 119 32.55 -11.74 18.21
N VAL A 120 31.84 -11.41 19.28
CA VAL A 120 31.98 -10.15 20.02
C VAL A 120 33.43 -9.92 20.48
N ARG A 121 34.17 -10.99 20.81
CA ARG A 121 35.55 -10.89 21.31
C ARG A 121 36.54 -10.68 20.18
N GLY A 122 36.29 -11.23 19.00
CA GLY A 122 37.09 -11.01 17.79
C GLY A 122 37.00 -9.54 17.35
N VAL A 123 35.78 -9.02 17.29
CA VAL A 123 35.53 -7.62 16.90
C VAL A 123 36.14 -6.64 17.89
N GLY A 124 35.99 -6.85 19.20
CA GLY A 124 36.61 -5.98 20.21
C GLY A 124 38.15 -5.92 20.09
N LYS A 125 38.81 -7.03 19.76
CA LYS A 125 40.25 -7.06 19.52
C LYS A 125 40.62 -6.30 18.25
N ALA A 126 39.86 -6.47 17.17
CA ALA A 126 40.08 -5.77 15.91
C ALA A 126 39.89 -4.25 16.07
N THR A 127 38.83 -3.81 16.74
CA THR A 127 38.58 -2.39 17.02
C THR A 127 39.68 -1.78 17.89
N ARG A 128 40.13 -2.50 18.92
CA ARG A 128 41.23 -2.05 19.79
C ARG A 128 42.56 -1.95 19.04
N GLY A 129 42.90 -2.95 18.23
CA GLY A 129 44.08 -2.91 17.37
C GLY A 129 44.03 -1.76 16.35
N TRP A 130 42.83 -1.40 15.87
CA TRP A 130 42.64 -0.26 14.99
C TRP A 130 42.78 1.09 15.72
N MET A 131 42.28 1.22 16.96
CA MET A 131 42.47 2.40 17.81
C MET A 131 43.94 2.59 18.21
N ASP A 132 44.63 1.50 18.53
CA ASP A 132 46.06 1.52 18.86
C ASP A 132 46.92 1.82 17.60
N GLY A 133 46.57 1.27 16.44
CA GLY A 133 47.27 1.52 15.16
C GLY A 133 46.91 2.86 14.49
N GLY A 134 45.76 3.44 14.81
CA GLY A 134 45.34 4.78 14.36
C GLY A 134 46.13 5.91 15.01
N GLY A 135 46.77 5.65 16.16
CA GLY A 135 47.70 6.56 16.84
C GLY A 135 49.10 6.61 16.21
N ASP A 136 49.50 5.59 15.45
CA ASP A 136 50.91 5.40 15.04
C ASP A 136 51.25 6.00 13.66
N LYS A 137 50.29 6.67 13.00
CA LYS A 137 50.53 7.38 11.72
C LYS A 137 50.65 8.90 11.84
N LYS A 138 50.83 9.43 13.06
CA LYS A 138 51.02 10.87 13.28
C LYS A 138 52.29 11.18 14.08
N GLY A 139 53.43 10.63 13.67
CA GLY A 139 54.71 11.17 14.16
C GLY A 139 55.89 10.22 14.16
N LYS A 140 56.35 9.78 12.98
CA LYS A 140 57.79 9.54 12.77
C LYS A 140 58.09 9.34 11.30
N GLY A 141 58.73 10.34 10.71
CA GLY A 141 59.31 10.21 9.38
C GLY A 141 59.31 11.50 8.58
N ARG A 142 60.15 12.48 8.99
CA ARG A 142 61.04 13.27 8.13
C ARG A 142 61.56 14.52 8.87
N ALA A 143 62.77 14.40 9.41
CA ALA A 143 63.94 15.27 9.18
C ALA A 143 65.05 14.79 10.12
#